data_AF-A0A0G1T2G9-F1
#
_entry.id   AF-A0A0G1T2G9-F1
#
_cell.length_a   1.000
_cell.length_b   1.000
_cell.length_c   1.000
_cell.angle_alpha   90.00
_cell.angle_beta   90.00
_cell.angle_gamma   90.00
#
_symmetry.space_group_name_H-M   'P 1'
#
loop_
_entity.id
_entity.type
_entity.pdbx_description
1 polymer ?
#
loop_
_entity_poly.entity_id
_entity_poly.type
_entity_poly.pdbx_seq_one_letter_code
_entity_poly.pdbx_strand_id
1 'polypeptide(L)'
;MKEALQGPNHSFAPEAQGADNSLSNLWLKERREGDPEVRFEIVFGPHRNSKDVEIIKDRFKGADIYIPESINWNENIEKMYSGLSHGLIKPEQAESSYPPEEKKGQFYLFGKETRKMIYGSGKEIVFVDVPDDHEMMDKYDILGDKLDTFFKIRDLGEAIKALREYLQFHAEIDKQREELILQQIPLRIREVLDKRKDLRAKPQVKVLLSLGARHTSLYPGLRNLGGEKQVSRTFPSNVMVMGFPEEAIRKIKFGRETVNSMSDEFLAKVALELSFYAYFSRSIQEKSTTEDTLKLGNQIRDIVKSFSTKDIEGVYNLIFKGRKFRDVVLEICRKKGIAVAGF
;
A
#
# COMPACT_ATOMS: atom_id res chain seq x y z
N MET A 1 53.97 43.53 -16.19
CA MET A 1 53.75 44.11 -17.52
C MET A 1 52.99 43.06 -18.33
N LYS A 2 51.71 43.33 -18.67
CA LYS A 2 50.88 42.77 -19.77
C LYS A 2 50.79 41.24 -19.94
N GLU A 3 49.74 40.60 -20.43
CA GLU A 3 48.34 40.83 -20.80
C GLU A 3 47.82 39.38 -21.00
N ALA A 4 46.66 39.03 -20.45
CA ALA A 4 45.45 38.70 -21.20
C ALA A 4 45.57 37.51 -22.18
N LEU A 5 44.79 36.45 -21.93
CA LEU A 5 43.82 35.91 -22.88
C LEU A 5 42.89 34.93 -22.13
N GLN A 6 41.73 35.45 -21.75
CA GLN A 6 40.56 34.70 -21.28
C GLN A 6 39.88 34.08 -22.51
N GLY A 7 39.77 32.75 -22.53
CA GLY A 7 38.85 32.01 -23.39
C GLY A 7 37.56 31.68 -22.63
N PRO A 8 36.41 31.56 -23.30
CA PRO A 8 35.11 31.54 -22.64
C PRO A 8 34.90 30.26 -21.83
N ASN A 9 34.71 30.43 -20.53
CA ASN A 9 34.07 29.46 -19.65
C ASN A 9 32.65 29.20 -20.16
N HIS A 10 32.45 28.09 -20.87
CA HIS A 10 31.13 27.49 -20.96
C HIS A 10 30.83 26.79 -19.64
N SER A 11 30.45 27.58 -18.64
CA SER A 11 29.72 27.09 -17.49
C SER A 11 28.38 26.58 -17.97
N PHE A 12 28.20 25.26 -18.02
CA PHE A 12 26.86 24.68 -17.95
C PHE A 12 26.36 24.87 -16.51
N ALA A 13 25.93 26.10 -16.21
CA ALA A 13 24.93 26.31 -15.19
C ALA A 13 23.61 25.79 -15.77
N PRO A 14 22.89 24.87 -15.10
CA PRO A 14 21.50 24.66 -15.43
C PRO A 14 20.79 25.97 -15.07
N GLU A 15 20.32 26.68 -16.10
CA GLU A 15 19.39 27.79 -15.92
C GLU A 15 18.17 27.27 -15.17
N ALA A 16 18.05 27.68 -13.91
CA ALA A 16 16.84 27.52 -13.12
C ALA A 16 15.77 28.48 -13.65
N GLN A 17 15.05 28.04 -14.67
CA GLN A 17 13.70 28.49 -15.04
C GLN A 17 12.82 27.23 -14.92
N GLY A 18 11.68 27.16 -14.25
CA GLY A 18 10.76 28.20 -13.78
C GLY A 18 9.37 27.55 -13.75
N ALA A 19 9.09 26.79 -12.69
CA ALA A 19 7.76 26.45 -12.19
C ALA A 19 7.98 25.75 -10.84
N ASP A 20 7.59 26.39 -9.75
CA ASP A 20 7.53 25.74 -8.45
C ASP A 20 6.44 24.66 -8.51
N ASN A 21 6.83 23.45 -8.94
CA ASN A 21 6.01 22.24 -8.99
C ASN A 21 5.87 21.60 -7.60
N SER A 22 5.97 22.38 -6.50
CA SER A 22 5.65 21.86 -5.19
C SER A 22 4.18 21.42 -5.17
N LEU A 23 3.90 20.24 -4.60
CA LEU A 23 2.55 19.69 -4.45
C LEU A 23 1.55 20.72 -3.87
N SER A 24 2.02 21.58 -2.96
CA SER A 24 1.28 22.72 -2.42
C SER A 24 0.72 23.68 -3.48
N ASN A 25 1.46 23.92 -4.57
CA ASN A 25 1.01 24.80 -5.65
C ASN A 25 -0.08 24.15 -6.51
N LEU A 26 -0.10 22.81 -6.64
CA LEU A 26 -1.21 22.12 -7.30
C LEU A 26 -2.51 22.30 -6.53
N TRP A 27 -2.47 22.13 -5.20
CA TRP A 27 -3.65 22.36 -4.36
C TRP A 27 -4.16 23.80 -4.43
N LEU A 28 -3.25 24.78 -4.36
CA LEU A 28 -3.60 26.20 -4.47
C LEU A 28 -4.16 26.54 -5.85
N LYS A 29 -3.63 25.96 -6.92
CA LYS A 29 -4.06 26.19 -8.31
C LYS A 29 -5.49 25.68 -8.55
N GLU A 30 -5.86 24.55 -7.96
CA GLU A 30 -7.20 23.97 -8.13
C GLU A 30 -8.26 24.60 -7.22
N ARG A 31 -7.83 25.33 -6.18
CA ARG A 31 -8.73 26.03 -5.27
C ARG A 31 -9.28 27.31 -5.91
N ARG A 32 -10.59 27.48 -5.84
CA ARG A 32 -11.31 28.68 -6.33
C ARG A 32 -11.85 29.48 -5.15
N GLU A 33 -12.08 30.77 -5.39
CA GLU A 33 -12.74 31.63 -4.41
C GLU A 33 -14.11 31.06 -4.03
N GLY A 34 -14.40 31.05 -2.73
CA GLY A 34 -15.62 30.47 -2.16
C GLY A 34 -15.62 28.94 -2.01
N ASP A 35 -14.54 28.24 -2.32
CA ASP A 35 -14.45 26.80 -2.06
C ASP A 35 -14.37 26.47 -0.55
N PRO A 36 -14.96 25.32 -0.13
CA PRO A 36 -14.94 24.87 1.26
C PRO A 36 -13.52 24.61 1.79
N GLU A 37 -13.37 24.61 3.11
CA GLU A 37 -12.22 23.96 3.74
C GLU A 37 -12.30 22.44 3.50
N VAL A 38 -11.22 21.81 3.01
CA VAL A 38 -11.16 20.36 2.84
C VAL A 38 -10.38 19.75 4.00
N ARG A 39 -10.96 18.77 4.68
CA ARG A 39 -10.28 18.02 5.75
C ARG A 39 -10.11 16.56 5.36
N PHE A 40 -8.89 16.07 5.50
CA PHE A 40 -8.51 14.70 5.24
C PHE A 40 -8.44 13.89 6.54
N GLU A 41 -9.04 12.71 6.53
CA GLU A 41 -8.77 11.66 7.50
C GLU A 41 -8.22 10.45 6.74
N ILE A 42 -7.10 9.90 7.21
CA ILE A 42 -6.51 8.68 6.65
C ILE A 42 -6.67 7.55 7.66
N VAL A 43 -7.32 6.47 7.25
CA VAL A 43 -7.34 5.21 7.99
C VAL A 43 -6.28 4.31 7.37
N PHE A 44 -5.23 4.01 8.14
CA PHE A 44 -4.19 3.07 7.74
C PHE A 44 -4.49 1.68 8.27
N GLY A 45 -4.65 0.68 7.40
CA GLY A 45 -5.01 -0.68 7.79
C GLY A 45 -4.40 -1.76 6.90
N PRO A 46 -4.66 -3.05 7.19
CA PRO A 46 -4.10 -4.16 6.41
C PRO A 46 -4.98 -4.61 5.22
N HIS A 47 -6.24 -4.14 5.15
CA HIS A 47 -7.19 -4.41 4.06
C HIS A 47 -7.39 -5.91 3.72
N ARG A 48 -7.41 -6.80 4.72
CA ARG A 48 -7.47 -8.25 4.49
C ARG A 48 -8.84 -8.86 4.74
N ASN A 49 -9.66 -8.37 5.66
CA ASN A 49 -10.93 -9.03 5.97
C ASN A 49 -12.04 -8.05 6.37
N SER A 50 -13.21 -8.60 6.73
CA SER A 50 -14.36 -7.82 7.18
C SER A 50 -14.10 -6.96 8.42
N LYS A 51 -13.29 -7.44 9.38
CA LYS A 51 -12.98 -6.71 10.61
C LYS A 51 -12.15 -5.46 10.31
N ASP A 52 -11.29 -5.52 9.30
CA ASP A 52 -10.50 -4.37 8.86
C ASP A 52 -11.39 -3.23 8.31
N VAL A 53 -12.65 -3.52 7.94
CA VAL A 53 -13.61 -2.52 7.44
C VAL A 53 -14.30 -1.76 8.57
N GLU A 54 -14.36 -2.30 9.80
CA GLU A 54 -15.13 -1.69 10.89
C GLU A 54 -14.63 -0.29 11.27
N ILE A 55 -13.30 -0.12 11.36
CA ILE A 55 -12.71 1.20 11.61
C ILE A 55 -12.98 2.19 10.47
N ILE A 56 -13.06 1.70 9.23
CA ILE A 56 -13.40 2.50 8.06
C ILE A 56 -14.87 2.91 8.13
N LYS A 57 -15.78 1.98 8.43
CA LYS A 57 -17.24 2.22 8.55
C LYS A 57 -17.57 3.36 9.49
N ASP A 58 -16.92 3.41 10.66
CA ASP A 58 -17.19 4.45 11.64
C ASP A 58 -16.74 5.84 11.16
N ARG A 59 -15.62 5.94 10.44
CA ARG A 59 -15.16 7.21 9.86
C ARG A 59 -15.95 7.60 8.63
N PHE A 60 -16.33 6.61 7.83
CA PHE A 60 -17.09 6.79 6.60
C PHE A 60 -18.41 7.52 6.85
N LYS A 61 -19.12 7.22 7.94
CA LYS A 61 -20.37 7.91 8.35
C LYS A 61 -20.23 9.44 8.28
N GLY A 62 -19.13 9.98 8.79
CA GLY A 62 -18.86 11.42 8.86
C GLY A 62 -18.19 12.02 7.63
N ALA A 63 -17.82 11.23 6.63
CA ALA A 63 -17.18 11.70 5.41
C ALA A 63 -18.20 12.18 4.37
N ASP A 64 -17.78 13.12 3.52
CA ASP A 64 -18.53 13.57 2.33
C ASP A 64 -18.02 12.88 1.06
N ILE A 65 -16.70 12.69 1.01
CA ILE A 65 -15.98 12.02 -0.07
C ILE A 65 -15.20 10.85 0.51
N TYR A 66 -15.24 9.70 -0.15
CA TYR A 66 -14.46 8.51 0.20
C TYR A 66 -13.52 8.13 -0.94
N ILE A 67 -12.25 7.91 -0.59
CA ILE A 67 -11.17 7.53 -1.49
C ILE A 67 -10.62 6.16 -1.02
N PRO A 68 -11.02 5.06 -1.68
CA PRO A 68 -10.48 3.74 -1.38
C PRO A 68 -9.08 3.54 -1.98
N GLU A 69 -8.25 2.71 -1.35
CA GLU A 69 -7.10 2.11 -2.03
C GLU A 69 -7.59 1.13 -3.10
N SER A 70 -7.25 1.37 -4.36
CA SER A 70 -7.76 0.60 -5.49
C SER A 70 -6.90 0.80 -6.72
N ILE A 71 -5.73 0.18 -6.72
CA ILE A 71 -4.92 0.00 -7.94
C ILE A 71 -5.74 -0.67 -9.04
N ASN A 72 -5.41 -0.38 -10.30
CA ASN A 72 -6.04 -0.96 -11.48
C ASN A 72 -7.54 -0.63 -11.56
N TRP A 73 -7.91 0.60 -11.15
CA TRP A 73 -9.27 1.09 -11.29
C TRP A 73 -9.54 1.57 -12.72
N ASN A 74 -10.80 1.56 -13.12
CA ASN A 74 -11.26 2.08 -14.41
C ASN A 74 -12.69 2.61 -14.31
N GLU A 75 -13.21 3.18 -15.40
CA GLU A 75 -14.55 3.76 -15.44
C GLU A 75 -15.66 2.78 -15.02
N ASN A 76 -15.50 1.48 -15.29
CA ASN A 76 -16.52 0.49 -14.91
C ASN A 76 -16.56 0.33 -13.38
N ILE A 77 -15.40 0.32 -12.73
CA ILE A 77 -15.30 0.33 -11.27
C ILE A 77 -15.90 1.63 -10.72
N GLU A 78 -15.60 2.79 -11.31
CA GLU A 78 -16.17 4.07 -10.87
C GLU A 78 -17.71 4.09 -10.96
N LYS A 79 -18.24 3.66 -12.11
CA LYS A 79 -19.70 3.56 -12.35
C LYS A 79 -20.35 2.60 -11.36
N MET A 80 -19.71 1.47 -11.07
CA MET A 80 -20.20 0.51 -10.08
C MET A 80 -20.25 1.10 -8.67
N TYR A 81 -19.18 1.74 -8.20
CA TYR A 81 -19.13 2.35 -6.86
C TYR A 81 -20.06 3.54 -6.72
N SER A 82 -20.19 4.36 -7.77
CA SER A 82 -21.19 5.42 -7.83
C SER A 82 -22.61 4.85 -7.76
N GLY A 83 -22.90 3.79 -8.52
CA GLY A 83 -24.19 3.09 -8.49
C GLY A 83 -24.50 2.49 -7.12
N LEU A 84 -23.50 1.91 -6.44
CA LEU A 84 -23.63 1.44 -5.05
C LEU A 84 -23.98 2.60 -4.12
N SER A 85 -23.22 3.69 -4.17
CA SER A 85 -23.41 4.85 -3.30
C SER A 85 -24.82 5.44 -3.40
N HIS A 86 -25.37 5.50 -4.61
CA HIS A 86 -26.72 6.01 -4.86
C HIS A 86 -27.83 4.95 -4.69
N GLY A 87 -27.48 3.72 -4.30
CA GLY A 87 -28.43 2.63 -4.10
C GLY A 87 -28.98 2.00 -5.40
N LEU A 88 -28.44 2.38 -6.56
CA LEU A 88 -28.85 1.90 -7.88
C LEU A 88 -28.37 0.47 -8.15
N ILE A 89 -27.23 0.09 -7.57
CA ILE A 89 -26.65 -1.26 -7.63
C ILE A 89 -26.63 -1.81 -6.21
N LYS A 90 -27.18 -3.01 -6.00
CA LYS A 90 -27.09 -3.71 -4.71
C LYS A 90 -25.71 -4.36 -4.54
N PRO A 91 -25.19 -4.52 -3.32
CA PRO A 91 -23.91 -5.20 -3.09
C PRO A 91 -23.80 -6.57 -3.76
N GLU A 92 -24.88 -7.36 -3.74
CA GLU A 92 -24.92 -8.70 -4.33
C GLU A 92 -24.77 -8.67 -5.87
N GLN A 93 -25.24 -7.61 -6.52
CA GLN A 93 -25.09 -7.41 -7.97
C GLN A 93 -23.65 -7.00 -8.32
N ALA A 94 -23.02 -6.18 -7.48
CA ALA A 94 -21.61 -5.82 -7.64
C ALA A 94 -20.67 -7.02 -7.41
N GLU A 95 -21.14 -8.06 -6.71
CA GLU A 95 -20.41 -9.30 -6.44
C GLU A 95 -20.62 -10.38 -7.51
N SER A 96 -21.60 -10.24 -8.41
CA SER A 96 -21.95 -11.31 -9.35
C SER A 96 -20.87 -11.55 -10.41
N SER A 97 -20.01 -10.56 -10.65
CA SER A 97 -18.88 -10.65 -11.58
C SER A 97 -17.69 -11.45 -11.05
N TYR A 98 -17.63 -11.75 -9.75
CA TYR A 98 -16.52 -12.51 -9.17
C TYR A 98 -16.67 -14.01 -9.39
N PRO A 99 -15.62 -14.70 -9.87
CA PRO A 99 -15.59 -16.15 -9.94
C PRO A 99 -15.83 -16.81 -8.56
N PRO A 100 -16.57 -17.94 -8.46
CA PRO A 100 -16.87 -18.59 -7.18
C PRO A 100 -15.66 -18.91 -6.30
N GLU A 101 -14.52 -19.23 -6.91
CA GLU A 101 -13.24 -19.52 -6.26
C GLU A 101 -12.65 -18.29 -5.57
N GLU A 102 -12.86 -17.09 -6.10
CA GLU A 102 -12.40 -15.83 -5.51
C GLU A 102 -13.28 -15.36 -4.35
N LYS A 103 -14.54 -15.83 -4.29
CA LYS A 103 -15.51 -15.49 -3.23
C LYS A 103 -15.18 -16.04 -1.84
N LYS A 104 -14.04 -16.74 -1.70
CA LYS A 104 -13.50 -17.25 -0.43
C LYS A 104 -12.21 -16.53 -0.03
N GLY A 105 -11.74 -15.59 -0.85
CA GLY A 105 -10.56 -14.78 -0.59
C GLY A 105 -10.77 -13.77 0.53
N GLN A 106 -9.74 -13.54 1.33
CA GLN A 106 -9.72 -12.49 2.35
C GLN A 106 -10.06 -11.12 1.72
N PHE A 107 -9.44 -10.79 0.58
CA PHE A 107 -9.68 -9.54 -0.15
C PHE A 107 -11.11 -9.43 -0.67
N TYR A 108 -11.73 -10.54 -1.05
CA TYR A 108 -13.16 -10.55 -1.39
C TYR A 108 -14.03 -10.21 -0.18
N LEU A 109 -13.73 -10.75 1.01
CA LEU A 109 -14.47 -10.41 2.24
C LEU A 109 -14.34 -8.93 2.61
N PHE A 110 -13.14 -8.36 2.49
CA PHE A 110 -12.92 -6.91 2.67
C PHE A 110 -13.72 -6.10 1.64
N GLY A 111 -13.63 -6.46 0.36
CA GLY A 111 -14.35 -5.76 -0.72
C GLY A 111 -15.87 -5.88 -0.59
N LYS A 112 -16.38 -7.03 -0.14
CA LYS A 112 -17.79 -7.26 0.16
C LYS A 112 -18.31 -6.31 1.25
N GLU A 113 -17.61 -6.24 2.38
CA GLU A 113 -18.00 -5.34 3.47
C GLU A 113 -17.84 -3.86 3.10
N THR A 114 -16.86 -3.53 2.26
CA THR A 114 -16.69 -2.17 1.72
C THR A 114 -17.88 -1.79 0.83
N ARG A 115 -18.33 -2.69 -0.06
CA ARG A 115 -19.50 -2.45 -0.90
C ARG A 115 -20.79 -2.27 -0.09
N LYS A 116 -20.96 -3.06 0.98
CA LYS A 116 -22.08 -2.89 1.92
C LYS A 116 -22.04 -1.55 2.65
N MET A 117 -20.86 -1.11 3.10
CA MET A 117 -20.66 0.19 3.74
C MET A 117 -21.07 1.35 2.80
N ILE A 118 -20.74 1.23 1.51
CA ILE A 118 -21.00 2.29 0.52
C ILE A 118 -22.45 2.32 0.07
N TYR A 119 -23.14 1.18 0.05
CA TYR A 119 -24.49 1.06 -0.47
C TYR A 119 -25.47 2.06 0.13
N GLY A 120 -26.10 2.87 -0.73
CA GLY A 120 -27.10 3.87 -0.33
C GLY A 120 -26.57 5.02 0.54
N SER A 121 -25.25 5.20 0.62
CA SER A 121 -24.64 6.24 1.46
C SER A 121 -24.76 7.65 0.91
N GLY A 122 -25.00 7.82 -0.40
CA GLY A 122 -25.07 9.11 -1.09
C GLY A 122 -23.75 9.91 -1.12
N LYS A 123 -22.63 9.29 -0.72
CA LYS A 123 -21.30 9.89 -0.67
C LYS A 123 -20.62 9.82 -2.03
N GLU A 124 -19.76 10.78 -2.33
CA GLU A 124 -18.94 10.69 -3.55
C GLU A 124 -17.80 9.70 -3.32
N ILE A 125 -17.66 8.74 -4.23
CA ILE A 125 -16.58 7.75 -4.21
C ILE A 125 -15.62 8.11 -5.33
N VAL A 126 -14.36 8.36 -4.99
CA VAL A 126 -13.36 8.88 -5.92
C VAL A 126 -12.12 8.01 -5.92
N PHE A 127 -11.66 7.65 -7.10
CA PHE A 127 -10.41 6.92 -7.28
C PHE A 127 -9.30 7.89 -7.65
N VAL A 128 -8.17 7.76 -6.95
CA VAL A 128 -6.95 8.58 -7.13
C VAL A 128 -5.70 7.71 -7.25
N ASP A 129 -5.88 6.39 -7.21
CA ASP A 129 -4.81 5.40 -7.29
C ASP A 129 -4.38 5.20 -8.76
N VAL A 130 -3.51 4.25 -9.03
CA VAL A 130 -3.06 3.91 -10.39
C VAL A 130 -4.24 3.32 -11.19
N PRO A 131 -4.67 3.95 -12.31
CA PRO A 131 -5.68 3.37 -13.20
C PRO A 131 -5.11 2.20 -14.03
N ASP A 132 -5.97 1.38 -14.61
CA ASP A 132 -5.58 0.16 -15.34
C ASP A 132 -4.82 0.42 -16.65
N ASP A 133 -4.92 1.61 -17.22
CA ASP A 133 -4.25 2.03 -18.45
C ASP A 133 -2.93 2.82 -18.21
N HIS A 134 -2.52 3.00 -16.96
CA HIS A 134 -1.29 3.73 -16.63
C HIS A 134 -0.03 2.88 -16.87
N GLU A 135 1.05 3.49 -17.37
CA GLU A 135 2.38 2.85 -17.53
C GLU A 135 2.99 2.21 -16.27
N MET A 136 2.39 2.47 -15.10
CA MET A 136 2.86 1.90 -13.84
C MET A 136 2.37 0.46 -13.68
N MET A 137 1.32 0.06 -14.41
CA MET A 137 0.84 -1.32 -14.43
C MET A 137 1.93 -2.27 -14.98
N ASP A 138 2.66 -1.88 -16.02
CA ASP A 138 3.81 -2.64 -16.54
C ASP A 138 4.92 -2.82 -15.47
N LYS A 139 5.12 -1.81 -14.61
CA LYS A 139 6.09 -1.91 -13.50
C LYS A 139 5.63 -2.91 -12.43
N TYR A 140 4.33 -3.06 -12.22
CA TYR A 140 3.78 -4.08 -11.32
C TYR A 140 3.96 -5.50 -11.86
N ASP A 141 3.87 -5.69 -13.18
CA ASP A 141 4.18 -6.97 -13.81
C ASP A 141 5.65 -7.35 -13.63
N ILE A 142 6.57 -6.40 -13.88
CA ILE A 142 8.01 -6.59 -13.63
C ILE A 142 8.29 -6.89 -12.14
N LEU A 143 7.56 -6.23 -11.24
CA LEU A 143 7.68 -6.48 -9.80
C LEU A 143 7.27 -7.92 -9.45
N GLY A 144 6.20 -8.42 -10.09
CA GLY A 144 5.76 -9.82 -10.01
C GLY A 144 6.84 -10.78 -10.50
N ASP A 145 7.43 -10.53 -11.68
CA ASP A 145 8.50 -11.37 -12.24
C ASP A 145 9.74 -11.43 -11.34
N LYS A 146 10.12 -10.30 -10.71
CA LYS A 146 11.21 -10.26 -9.74
C LYS A 146 10.91 -11.10 -8.49
N LEU A 147 9.68 -11.04 -8.00
CA LEU A 147 9.23 -11.84 -6.85
C LEU A 147 9.22 -13.35 -7.20
N ASP A 148 8.73 -13.70 -8.39
CA ASP A 148 8.74 -15.08 -8.89
C ASP A 148 10.16 -15.61 -9.08
N THR A 149 11.08 -14.77 -9.57
CA THR A 149 12.49 -15.09 -9.67
C THR A 149 13.07 -15.39 -8.29
N PHE A 150 12.80 -14.55 -7.29
CA PHE A 150 13.20 -14.79 -5.91
C PHE A 150 12.71 -16.16 -5.39
N PHE A 151 11.43 -16.51 -5.60
CA PHE A 151 10.88 -17.78 -5.10
C PHE A 151 11.46 -19.05 -5.75
N LYS A 152 12.07 -18.92 -6.94
CA LYS A 152 12.73 -20.02 -7.65
C LYS A 152 14.16 -20.28 -7.14
N ILE A 153 14.79 -19.31 -6.47
CA ILE A 153 16.16 -19.44 -5.98
C ILE A 153 16.20 -20.31 -4.72
N ARG A 154 17.12 -21.28 -4.71
CA ARG A 154 17.26 -22.27 -3.63
C ARG A 154 18.52 -22.09 -2.77
N ASP A 155 19.42 -21.21 -3.18
CA ASP A 155 20.56 -20.76 -2.37
C ASP A 155 20.20 -19.47 -1.63
N LEU A 156 20.53 -19.37 -0.34
CA LEU A 156 20.15 -18.20 0.46
C LEU A 156 20.92 -16.93 0.02
N GLY A 157 22.20 -17.06 -0.33
CA GLY A 157 23.02 -15.93 -0.75
C GLY A 157 22.51 -15.30 -2.04
N GLU A 158 22.21 -16.13 -3.04
CA GLU A 158 21.60 -15.69 -4.29
C GLU A 158 20.16 -15.17 -4.07
N ALA A 159 19.39 -15.78 -3.16
CA ALA A 159 18.05 -15.29 -2.84
C ALA A 159 18.10 -13.90 -2.19
N ILE A 160 19.07 -13.63 -1.32
CA ILE A 160 19.28 -12.30 -0.74
C ILE A 160 19.66 -11.29 -1.82
N LYS A 161 20.50 -11.63 -2.79
CA LYS A 161 20.84 -10.72 -3.92
C LYS A 161 19.60 -10.35 -4.73
N ALA A 162 18.82 -11.34 -5.16
CA ALA A 162 17.57 -11.09 -5.89
C ALA A 162 16.55 -10.31 -5.05
N LEU A 163 16.50 -10.57 -3.74
CA LEU A 163 15.65 -9.86 -2.82
C LEU A 163 16.03 -8.38 -2.70
N ARG A 164 17.32 -8.03 -2.71
CA ARG A 164 17.76 -6.62 -2.69
C ARG A 164 17.22 -5.87 -3.92
N GLU A 165 17.28 -6.48 -5.10
CA GLU A 165 16.70 -5.89 -6.32
C GLU A 165 15.19 -5.72 -6.22
N TYR A 166 14.48 -6.76 -5.75
CA TYR A 166 13.03 -6.73 -5.54
C TYR A 166 12.64 -5.59 -4.59
N LEU A 167 13.27 -5.50 -3.42
CA LEU A 167 12.95 -4.49 -2.40
C LEU A 167 13.22 -3.06 -2.89
N GLN A 168 14.33 -2.85 -3.59
CA GLN A 168 14.67 -1.55 -4.15
C GLN A 168 13.67 -1.13 -5.23
N PHE A 169 13.32 -2.04 -6.13
CA PHE A 169 12.36 -1.78 -7.20
C PHE A 169 10.95 -1.54 -6.65
N HIS A 170 10.54 -2.32 -5.65
CA HIS A 170 9.26 -2.14 -4.98
C HIS A 170 9.18 -0.79 -4.27
N ALA A 171 10.21 -0.40 -3.52
CA ALA A 171 10.22 0.89 -2.83
C ALA A 171 10.11 2.08 -3.80
N GLU A 172 10.72 1.98 -4.98
CA GLU A 172 10.62 3.00 -6.03
C GLU A 172 9.20 3.07 -6.63
N ILE A 173 8.60 1.92 -6.97
CA ILE A 173 7.21 1.88 -7.46
C ILE A 173 6.24 2.46 -6.43
N ASP A 174 6.36 2.06 -5.16
CA ASP A 174 5.48 2.56 -4.10
C ASP A 174 5.64 4.07 -3.90
N LYS A 175 6.84 4.62 -4.10
CA LYS A 175 7.09 6.08 -4.06
C LYS A 175 6.39 6.78 -5.24
N GLN A 176 6.57 6.28 -6.46
CA GLN A 176 5.93 6.85 -7.67
C GLN A 176 4.40 6.78 -7.58
N ARG A 177 3.86 5.67 -7.09
CA ARG A 177 2.41 5.50 -6.84
C ARG A 177 1.88 6.55 -5.87
N GLU A 178 2.59 6.79 -4.78
CA GLU A 178 2.16 7.78 -3.79
C GLU A 178 2.27 9.22 -4.29
N GLU A 179 3.29 9.53 -5.10
CA GLU A 179 3.40 10.82 -5.79
C GLU A 179 2.22 11.04 -6.75
N LEU A 180 1.85 10.02 -7.53
CA LEU A 180 0.67 10.06 -8.40
C LEU A 180 -0.60 10.30 -7.58
N ILE A 181 -0.81 9.55 -6.49
CA ILE A 181 -1.97 9.73 -5.60
C ILE A 181 -2.06 11.18 -5.10
N LEU A 182 -0.94 11.76 -4.64
CA LEU A 182 -0.90 13.15 -4.15
C LEU A 182 -1.22 14.17 -5.25
N GLN A 183 -0.82 13.91 -6.50
CA GLN A 183 -1.13 14.75 -7.65
C GLN A 183 -2.60 14.66 -8.07
N GLN A 184 -3.21 13.47 -7.96
CA GLN A 184 -4.59 13.22 -8.38
C GLN A 184 -5.64 13.75 -7.39
N ILE A 185 -5.34 13.73 -6.08
CA ILE A 185 -6.29 14.17 -5.05
C ILE A 185 -6.87 15.58 -5.29
N PRO A 186 -6.07 16.64 -5.54
CA PRO A 186 -6.60 17.97 -5.83
C PRO A 186 -7.54 17.99 -7.04
N LEU A 187 -7.15 17.33 -8.13
CA LEU A 187 -7.89 17.30 -9.39
C LEU A 187 -9.26 16.63 -9.21
N ARG A 188 -9.27 15.45 -8.58
CA ARG A 188 -10.50 14.68 -8.40
C ARG A 188 -11.44 15.32 -7.38
N ILE A 189 -10.92 15.99 -6.35
CA ILE A 189 -11.75 16.79 -5.43
C ILE A 189 -12.37 17.99 -6.16
N ARG A 190 -11.62 18.66 -7.04
CA ARG A 190 -12.14 19.77 -7.85
C ARG A 190 -13.29 19.31 -8.73
N GLU A 191 -13.16 18.18 -9.41
CA GLU A 191 -14.23 17.60 -10.23
C GLU A 191 -15.50 17.32 -9.41
N VAL A 192 -15.34 16.76 -8.21
CA VAL A 192 -16.46 16.54 -7.28
C VAL A 192 -17.13 17.86 -6.91
N LEU A 193 -16.37 18.88 -6.50
CA LEU A 193 -16.93 20.18 -6.10
C LEU A 193 -17.58 20.93 -7.28
N ASP A 194 -17.13 20.69 -8.51
CA ASP A 194 -17.77 21.25 -9.70
C ASP A 194 -19.11 20.58 -10.02
N LYS A 195 -19.22 19.27 -9.81
CA LYS A 195 -20.45 18.50 -9.99
C LYS A 195 -21.45 18.67 -8.83
N ARG A 196 -20.97 18.70 -7.59
CA ARG A 196 -21.75 18.71 -6.34
C ARG A 196 -21.79 20.10 -5.72
N LYS A 197 -22.71 20.93 -6.21
CA LYS A 197 -22.92 22.30 -5.70
C LYS A 197 -23.29 22.32 -4.21
N ASP A 198 -23.97 21.28 -3.74
CA ASP A 198 -24.29 21.09 -2.33
C ASP A 198 -23.03 20.91 -1.46
N LEU A 199 -22.01 20.20 -1.95
CA LEU A 199 -20.72 20.06 -1.25
C LEU A 199 -19.91 21.36 -1.32
N ARG A 200 -19.90 22.03 -2.48
CA ARG A 200 -19.22 23.32 -2.65
C ARG A 200 -19.77 24.42 -1.75
N ALA A 201 -21.07 24.38 -1.43
CA ALA A 201 -21.70 25.36 -0.55
C ALA A 201 -21.45 25.08 0.96
N LYS A 202 -20.87 23.94 1.33
CA LYS A 202 -20.56 23.65 2.73
C LYS A 202 -19.42 24.57 3.21
N PRO A 203 -19.35 24.89 4.51
CA PRO A 203 -18.15 25.51 5.07
C PRO A 203 -16.95 24.55 5.03
N GLN A 204 -17.22 23.24 5.09
CA GLN A 204 -16.20 22.20 5.16
C GLN A 204 -16.65 20.92 4.45
N VAL A 205 -15.71 20.29 3.76
CA VAL A 205 -15.84 18.97 3.14
C VAL A 205 -14.85 18.00 3.79
N LYS A 206 -15.34 16.85 4.23
CA LYS A 206 -14.54 15.79 4.86
C LYS A 206 -14.24 14.68 3.85
N VAL A 207 -12.96 14.40 3.66
CA VAL A 207 -12.43 13.38 2.76
C VAL A 207 -11.82 12.27 3.58
N LEU A 208 -12.32 11.05 3.41
CA LEU A 208 -11.77 9.85 4.04
C LEU A 208 -10.94 9.07 3.03
N LEU A 209 -9.69 8.79 3.36
CA LEU A 209 -8.83 7.85 2.64
C LEU A 209 -8.71 6.55 3.45
N SER A 210 -8.92 5.40 2.81
CA SER A 210 -8.55 4.10 3.39
C SER A 210 -7.36 3.53 2.65
N LEU A 211 -6.23 3.39 3.36
CA LEU A 211 -4.94 3.04 2.76
C LEU A 211 -4.22 1.95 3.54
N GLY A 212 -3.45 1.14 2.83
CA GLY A 212 -2.54 0.17 3.41
C GLY A 212 -1.55 0.82 4.39
N ALA A 213 -1.24 0.13 5.48
CA ALA A 213 -0.24 0.52 6.48
C ALA A 213 1.13 0.97 5.90
N ARG A 214 1.52 0.46 4.73
CA ARG A 214 2.76 0.84 4.04
C ARG A 214 2.75 2.26 3.48
N HIS A 215 1.56 2.85 3.29
CA HIS A 215 1.37 4.14 2.63
C HIS A 215 1.47 5.37 3.55
N THR A 216 2.12 5.22 4.70
CA THR A 216 2.23 6.31 5.70
C THR A 216 2.90 7.59 5.22
N SER A 217 3.62 7.58 4.10
CA SER A 217 4.23 8.77 3.47
C SER A 217 3.20 9.70 2.80
N LEU A 218 1.99 9.21 2.52
CA LEU A 218 0.90 10.07 2.06
C LEU A 218 0.45 11.07 3.13
N TYR A 219 0.60 10.74 4.42
CA TYR A 219 0.23 11.63 5.52
C TYR A 219 1.00 12.97 5.50
N PRO A 220 2.36 13.00 5.53
CA PRO A 220 3.09 14.25 5.41
C PRO A 220 2.86 14.93 4.04
N GLY A 221 2.71 14.18 2.95
CA GLY A 221 2.37 14.74 1.64
C GLY A 221 1.04 15.51 1.65
N LEU A 222 0.00 14.94 2.26
CA LEU A 222 -1.30 15.61 2.43
C LEU A 222 -1.24 16.80 3.38
N ARG A 223 -0.43 16.75 4.44
CA ARG A 223 -0.21 17.92 5.33
C ARG A 223 0.41 19.09 4.58
N ASN A 224 1.27 18.82 3.59
CA ASN A 224 1.84 19.86 2.74
C ASN A 224 0.80 20.43 1.75
N LEU A 225 -0.24 19.65 1.38
CA LEU A 225 -1.34 20.08 0.51
C LEU A 225 -2.40 20.91 1.27
N GLY A 226 -3.00 20.35 2.32
CA GLY A 226 -4.09 20.97 3.07
C GLY A 226 -3.65 21.83 4.27
N GLY A 227 -2.37 21.80 4.63
CA GLY A 227 -1.89 22.41 5.87
C GLY A 227 -2.10 21.51 7.09
N GLU A 228 -1.27 21.75 8.11
CA GLU A 228 -1.08 20.82 9.24
C GLU A 228 -2.34 20.48 10.05
N LYS A 229 -3.34 21.37 10.09
CA LYS A 229 -4.58 21.21 10.86
C LYS A 229 -5.69 20.49 10.10
N GLN A 230 -5.50 20.25 8.80
CA GLN A 230 -6.53 19.69 7.92
C GLN A 230 -6.37 18.20 7.68
N VAL A 231 -5.32 17.55 8.22
CA VAL A 231 -5.05 16.13 7.99
C VAL A 231 -4.91 15.39 9.31
N SER A 232 -5.69 14.33 9.47
CA SER A 232 -5.60 13.39 10.59
C SER A 232 -5.31 11.98 10.09
N ARG A 233 -4.79 11.12 10.96
CA ARG A 233 -4.58 9.71 10.65
C ARG A 233 -4.97 8.83 11.83
N THR A 234 -5.49 7.66 11.52
CA THR A 234 -5.89 6.64 12.49
C THR A 234 -5.28 5.29 12.08
N PHE A 235 -4.86 4.52 13.07
CA PHE A 235 -4.48 3.11 12.91
C PHE A 235 -5.45 2.24 13.73
N PRO A 236 -5.74 1.00 13.32
CA PRO A 236 -6.56 0.04 14.07
C PRO A 236 -5.96 -0.35 15.42
N SER A 237 -4.65 -0.18 15.61
CA SER A 237 -3.95 -0.39 16.87
C SER A 237 -2.93 0.72 17.11
N ASN A 238 -2.72 1.07 18.38
CA ASN A 238 -1.69 2.01 18.82
C ASN A 238 -0.27 1.50 18.54
N VAL A 239 -0.10 0.18 18.39
CA VAL A 239 1.18 -0.46 18.02
C VAL A 239 0.95 -1.29 16.77
N MET A 240 1.29 -0.70 15.63
CA MET A 240 1.30 -1.42 14.35
C MET A 240 2.70 -1.97 14.10
N VAL A 241 2.86 -3.29 14.23
CA VAL A 241 4.10 -3.97 13.86
C VAL A 241 3.99 -4.36 12.38
N MET A 242 4.96 -3.93 11.58
CA MET A 242 5.06 -4.29 10.17
C MET A 242 5.82 -5.61 10.01
N GLY A 243 5.48 -6.37 8.97
CA GLY A 243 6.27 -7.51 8.54
C GLY A 243 7.69 -7.08 8.12
N PHE A 244 8.62 -8.04 8.06
CA PHE A 244 10.00 -7.78 7.62
C PHE A 244 10.04 -7.17 6.23
N PRO A 245 9.27 -7.66 5.23
CA PRO A 245 9.26 -7.09 3.89
C PRO A 245 8.76 -5.63 3.87
N GLU A 246 7.64 -5.34 4.53
CA GLU A 246 7.07 -4.00 4.58
C GLU A 246 7.99 -3.02 5.31
N GLU A 247 8.65 -3.48 6.39
CA GLU A 247 9.64 -2.68 7.10
C GLU A 247 10.85 -2.34 6.20
N ALA A 248 11.34 -3.31 5.42
CA ALA A 248 12.45 -3.11 4.49
C ALA A 248 12.09 -2.06 3.41
N ILE A 249 10.97 -2.26 2.71
CA ILE A 249 10.47 -1.34 1.69
C ILE A 249 10.30 0.07 2.28
N ARG A 250 9.72 0.15 3.47
CA ARG A 250 9.52 1.44 4.17
C ARG A 250 10.83 2.13 4.50
N LYS A 251 11.84 1.41 5.00
CA LYS A 251 13.16 1.98 5.32
C LYS A 251 13.83 2.59 4.09
N ILE A 252 13.72 1.92 2.93
CA ILE A 252 14.22 2.41 1.65
C ILE A 252 13.45 3.65 1.21
N LYS A 253 12.12 3.59 1.19
CA LYS A 253 11.25 4.69 0.73
C LYS A 253 11.46 5.98 1.53
N PHE A 254 11.67 5.89 2.84
CA PHE A 254 11.94 7.04 3.70
C PHE A 254 13.40 7.49 3.71
N GLY A 255 14.26 6.91 2.86
CA GLY A 255 15.68 7.25 2.79
C GLY A 255 16.46 6.98 4.10
N ARG A 256 15.92 6.14 4.99
CA ARG A 256 16.56 5.82 6.27
C ARG A 256 17.71 4.83 6.10
N GLU A 257 17.56 3.92 5.16
CA GLU A 257 18.58 2.95 4.77
C GLU A 257 18.53 2.74 3.27
N THR A 258 19.69 2.44 2.68
CA THR A 258 19.72 1.86 1.33
C THR A 258 19.50 0.36 1.44
N VAL A 259 19.02 -0.29 0.38
CA VAL A 259 18.90 -1.75 0.40
C VAL A 259 20.25 -2.44 0.68
N ASN A 260 21.36 -1.83 0.26
CA ASN A 260 22.72 -2.35 0.46
C ASN A 260 23.25 -2.19 1.90
N SER A 261 22.72 -1.23 2.67
CA SER A 261 23.10 -1.05 4.07
C SER A 261 22.37 -1.98 5.04
N MET A 262 21.35 -2.70 4.57
CA MET A 262 20.63 -3.69 5.39
C MET A 262 21.51 -4.92 5.65
N SER A 263 21.50 -5.40 6.90
CA SER A 263 22.24 -6.60 7.30
C SER A 263 21.68 -7.85 6.65
N ASP A 264 22.55 -8.82 6.36
CA ASP A 264 22.14 -10.11 5.80
C ASP A 264 21.21 -10.88 6.75
N GLU A 265 21.36 -10.72 8.07
CA GLU A 265 20.42 -11.29 9.04
C GLU A 265 18.99 -10.74 8.85
N PHE A 266 18.85 -9.43 8.67
CA PHE A 266 17.55 -8.81 8.45
C PHE A 266 16.96 -9.29 7.12
N LEU A 267 17.77 -9.31 6.05
CA LEU A 267 17.32 -9.77 4.73
C LEU A 267 17.00 -11.26 4.68
N ALA A 268 17.71 -12.10 5.46
CA ALA A 268 17.34 -13.49 5.62
C ALA A 268 15.95 -13.64 6.24
N LYS A 269 15.60 -12.80 7.23
CA LYS A 269 14.25 -12.78 7.83
C LYS A 269 13.19 -12.26 6.85
N VAL A 270 13.51 -11.24 6.04
CA VAL A 270 12.64 -10.80 4.94
C VAL A 270 12.38 -11.96 3.97
N ALA A 271 13.43 -12.67 3.54
CA ALA A 271 13.33 -13.80 2.64
C ALA A 271 12.48 -14.95 3.22
N LEU A 272 12.68 -15.26 4.50
CA LEU A 272 11.90 -16.26 5.22
C LEU A 272 10.43 -15.85 5.31
N GLU A 273 10.12 -14.59 5.64
CA GLU A 273 8.73 -14.11 5.77
C GLU A 273 7.98 -14.11 4.43
N LEU A 274 8.59 -13.63 3.34
CA LEU A 274 8.01 -13.72 1.99
C LEU A 274 7.69 -15.18 1.62
N SER A 275 8.66 -16.07 1.86
CA SER A 275 8.46 -17.50 1.61
C SER A 275 7.38 -18.09 2.51
N PHE A 276 7.30 -17.66 3.77
CA PHE A 276 6.24 -18.07 4.69
C PHE A 276 4.86 -17.71 4.12
N TYR A 277 4.65 -16.47 3.68
CA TYR A 277 3.39 -16.05 3.05
C TYR A 277 3.06 -16.87 1.79
N ALA A 278 4.04 -17.20 0.96
CA ALA A 278 3.83 -17.99 -0.25
C ALA A 278 3.46 -19.45 0.06
N TYR A 279 4.26 -20.14 0.87
CA TYR A 279 4.12 -21.57 1.12
C TYR A 279 3.05 -21.91 2.19
N PHE A 280 2.65 -20.95 3.04
CA PHE A 280 1.54 -21.08 3.98
C PHE A 280 0.29 -20.29 3.56
N SER A 281 0.24 -19.80 2.32
CA SER A 281 -0.83 -18.95 1.77
C SER A 281 -2.24 -19.45 2.09
N ARG A 282 -2.49 -20.76 1.92
CA ARG A 282 -3.79 -21.38 2.26
C ARG A 282 -4.14 -21.27 3.75
N SER A 283 -3.22 -21.66 4.65
CA SER A 283 -3.44 -21.57 6.09
C SER A 283 -3.64 -20.12 6.53
N ILE A 284 -2.87 -19.20 5.96
CA ILE A 284 -2.97 -17.76 6.21
C ILE A 284 -4.32 -17.23 5.75
N GLN A 285 -4.78 -17.60 4.55
CA GLN A 285 -6.07 -17.20 4.01
C GLN A 285 -7.22 -17.73 4.86
N GLU A 286 -7.20 -19.01 5.25
CA GLU A 286 -8.23 -19.61 6.09
C GLU A 286 -8.31 -18.88 7.45
N LYS A 287 -7.16 -18.66 8.11
CA LYS A 287 -7.09 -17.90 9.37
C LYS A 287 -7.54 -16.45 9.21
N SER A 288 -7.13 -15.75 8.16
CA SER A 288 -7.44 -14.33 8.00
C SER A 288 -8.93 -14.07 7.75
N THR A 289 -9.72 -15.08 7.37
CA THR A 289 -11.19 -14.93 7.32
C THR A 289 -11.86 -14.82 8.69
N THR A 290 -11.24 -15.32 9.76
CA THR A 290 -11.85 -15.41 11.10
C THR A 290 -11.06 -14.69 12.19
N GLU A 291 -9.74 -14.60 12.06
CA GLU A 291 -8.84 -13.98 13.03
C GLU A 291 -8.69 -12.46 12.80
N ASP A 292 -8.10 -11.77 13.76
CA ASP A 292 -7.67 -10.39 13.58
C ASP A 292 -6.41 -10.35 12.71
N THR A 293 -6.41 -9.54 11.65
CA THR A 293 -5.34 -9.51 10.65
C THR A 293 -4.00 -9.06 11.26
N LEU A 294 -4.02 -8.10 12.18
CA LEU A 294 -2.80 -7.62 12.83
C LEU A 294 -2.25 -8.68 13.78
N LYS A 295 -3.12 -9.37 14.52
CA LYS A 295 -2.73 -10.48 15.38
C LYS A 295 -2.07 -11.61 14.58
N LEU A 296 -2.62 -11.95 13.42
CA LEU A 296 -2.05 -12.96 12.52
C LEU A 296 -0.68 -12.49 11.97
N GLY A 297 -0.58 -11.24 11.53
CA GLY A 297 0.69 -10.66 11.08
C GLY A 297 1.76 -10.66 12.18
N ASN A 298 1.39 -10.29 13.41
CA ASN A 298 2.28 -10.35 14.58
C ASN A 298 2.72 -11.77 14.88
N GLN A 299 1.82 -12.76 14.81
CA GLN A 299 2.16 -14.16 15.01
C GLN A 299 3.20 -14.63 13.97
N ILE A 300 3.01 -14.30 12.69
CA ILE A 300 3.96 -14.64 11.62
C ILE A 300 5.31 -13.96 11.88
N ARG A 301 5.28 -12.66 12.21
CA ARG A 301 6.49 -11.89 12.54
C ARG A 301 7.25 -12.49 13.72
N ASP A 302 6.56 -12.94 14.77
CA ASP A 302 7.17 -13.56 15.95
C ASP A 302 7.77 -14.93 15.64
N ILE A 303 7.11 -15.72 14.80
CA ILE A 303 7.67 -16.99 14.27
C ILE A 303 8.97 -16.70 13.53
N VAL A 304 8.95 -15.80 12.53
CA VAL A 304 10.14 -15.47 11.71
C VAL A 304 11.26 -14.88 12.56
N LYS A 305 10.94 -13.99 13.50
CA LYS A 305 11.93 -13.37 14.41
C LYS A 305 12.69 -14.40 15.25
N SER A 306 12.08 -15.55 15.54
CA SER A 306 12.66 -16.64 16.33
C SER A 306 13.68 -17.48 15.53
N PHE A 307 13.82 -17.26 14.22
CA PHE A 307 14.83 -17.92 13.39
C PHE A 307 16.14 -17.10 13.40
N SER A 308 17.25 -17.80 13.63
CA SER A 308 18.60 -17.27 13.38
C SER A 308 18.96 -17.40 11.90
N THR A 309 19.98 -16.69 11.43
CA THR A 309 20.49 -16.84 10.06
C THR A 309 20.83 -18.30 9.74
N LYS A 310 21.44 -19.03 10.69
CA LYS A 310 21.76 -20.46 10.54
C LYS A 310 20.52 -21.34 10.38
N ASP A 311 19.43 -21.01 11.08
CA ASP A 311 18.16 -21.74 10.91
C ASP A 311 17.62 -21.52 9.48
N ILE A 312 17.70 -20.28 8.97
CA ILE A 312 17.22 -19.89 7.64
C ILE A 312 18.07 -20.54 6.54
N GLU A 313 19.39 -20.52 6.68
CA GLU A 313 20.30 -21.29 5.82
C GLU A 313 19.94 -22.79 5.84
N GLY A 314 19.64 -23.33 7.02
CA GLY A 314 19.16 -24.70 7.17
C GLY A 314 17.87 -24.98 6.40
N VAL A 315 16.92 -24.04 6.39
CA VAL A 315 15.68 -24.12 5.59
C VAL A 315 16.02 -24.23 4.10
N TYR A 316 16.81 -23.29 3.57
CA TYR A 316 17.20 -23.26 2.15
C TYR A 316 17.95 -24.52 1.73
N ASN A 317 18.92 -24.97 2.53
CA ASN A 317 19.69 -26.18 2.30
C ASN A 317 18.83 -27.45 2.23
N LEU A 318 17.81 -27.56 3.09
CA LEU A 318 16.92 -28.72 3.10
C LEU A 318 15.92 -28.70 1.93
N ILE A 319 15.48 -27.51 1.49
CA ILE A 319 14.65 -27.36 0.30
C ILE A 319 15.44 -27.68 -0.96
N PHE A 320 16.70 -27.25 -1.04
CA PHE A 320 17.60 -27.63 -2.12
C PHE A 320 17.74 -29.16 -2.26
N LYS A 321 17.70 -29.88 -1.13
CA LYS A 321 17.68 -31.36 -1.07
C LYS A 321 16.30 -31.98 -1.36
N GLY A 322 15.34 -31.21 -1.88
CA GLY A 322 14.02 -31.68 -2.29
C GLY A 322 12.97 -31.77 -1.18
N ARG A 323 13.26 -31.27 0.04
CA ARG A 323 12.25 -31.21 1.10
C ARG A 323 11.26 -30.07 0.86
N LYS A 324 10.00 -30.28 1.27
CA LYS A 324 8.97 -29.23 1.19
C LYS A 324 9.24 -28.13 2.22
N PHE A 325 9.18 -26.86 1.80
CA PHE A 325 9.40 -25.69 2.66
C PHE A 325 8.61 -25.76 3.96
N ARG A 326 7.29 -26.01 3.87
CA ARG A 326 6.39 -26.10 5.02
C ARG A 326 6.86 -27.11 6.06
N ASP A 327 7.24 -28.31 5.63
CA ASP A 327 7.66 -29.38 6.55
C ASP A 327 8.94 -29.02 7.30
N VAL A 328 9.89 -28.39 6.61
CA VAL A 328 11.17 -27.97 7.20
C VAL A 328 10.97 -26.85 8.22
N VAL A 329 10.19 -25.82 7.87
CA VAL A 329 9.90 -24.70 8.80
C VAL A 329 9.16 -25.21 10.04
N LEU A 330 8.15 -26.07 9.87
CA LEU A 330 7.42 -26.64 11.00
C LEU A 330 8.30 -27.54 11.88
N GLU A 331 9.23 -28.31 11.30
CA GLU A 331 10.20 -29.10 12.07
C GLU A 331 11.12 -28.24 12.93
N ILE A 332 11.65 -27.15 12.37
CA ILE A 332 12.50 -26.20 13.11
C ILE A 332 11.68 -25.54 14.22
N CYS A 333 10.45 -25.12 13.94
CA CYS A 333 9.56 -24.56 14.95
C CYS A 333 9.34 -25.53 16.12
N ARG A 334 9.05 -26.81 15.84
CA ARG A 334 8.88 -27.83 16.89
C ARG A 334 10.15 -28.02 17.73
N LYS A 335 11.32 -28.12 17.08
CA LYS A 335 12.62 -28.27 17.77
C LYS A 335 12.92 -27.10 18.71
N LYS A 336 12.48 -25.89 18.34
CA LYS A 336 12.65 -24.67 19.13
C LYS A 336 11.52 -24.36 20.11
N GLY A 337 10.46 -25.18 20.15
CA GLY A 337 9.27 -24.89 20.96
C GLY A 337 8.48 -23.66 20.49
N ILE A 338 8.60 -23.26 19.22
CA ILE A 338 7.85 -22.13 18.65
C ILE A 338 6.42 -22.59 18.35
N ALA A 339 5.44 -21.87 18.90
CA ALA A 339 4.03 -22.15 18.68
C ALA A 339 3.59 -21.79 17.26
N VAL A 340 3.25 -22.80 16.47
CA VAL A 340 2.78 -22.68 15.07
C VAL A 340 1.37 -23.21 14.90
N ALA A 341 0.55 -23.14 15.96
CA ALA A 341 -0.82 -23.66 15.93
C ALA A 341 -1.62 -23.02 14.78
N GLY A 342 -2.15 -23.87 13.90
CA GLY A 342 -2.91 -23.48 12.72
C GLY A 342 -2.09 -23.14 11.47
N PHE A 343 -0.78 -23.42 11.45
CA PHE A 343 0.08 -23.34 10.26
C PHE A 343 0.52 -24.69 9.73
#